data_AF-A0A2D0NH46-F1
#
_entry.id   AF-A0A2D0NH46-F1
#
_cell.length_a   1.000
_cell.length_b   1.000
_cell.length_c   1.000
_cell.angle_alpha   90.00
_cell.angle_beta   90.00
_cell.angle_gamma   90.00
#
_symmetry.space_group_name_H-M   'P 1'
#
loop_
_entity.id
_entity.type
_entity.pdbx_description
1 polymer ?
#
loop_
_entity_poly.entity_id
_entity_poly.type
_entity_poly.pdbx_seq_one_letter_code
_entity_poly.pdbx_strand_id
1 'polypeptide(L)'
;MKDPQIEQLLSLVGERLKALRKAKGYSNYEQFAYENNIGRAQYGRYEKGSDLRLSSLFRVLQAMDISPADFFAEGFESPLPPTPN
;
A
#
# COMPACT_ATOMS: atom_id res chain seq x y z
N MET A 1 -19.73 11.29 4.05
CA MET A 1 -19.08 10.82 2.80
C MET A 1 -17.58 10.78 3.05
N LYS A 2 -16.90 9.70 2.64
CA LYS A 2 -15.44 9.68 2.63
C LYS A 2 -14.96 10.57 1.49
N ASP A 3 -13.82 11.22 1.67
CA ASP A 3 -13.21 12.06 0.66
C ASP A 3 -12.76 11.19 -0.53
N PRO A 4 -13.29 11.40 -1.75
CA PRO A 4 -12.90 10.64 -2.93
C PRO A 4 -11.40 10.66 -3.21
N GLN A 5 -10.71 11.74 -2.84
CA GLN A 5 -9.25 11.87 -3.01
C GLN A 5 -8.51 10.93 -2.08
N ILE A 6 -8.97 10.81 -0.83
CA ILE A 6 -8.41 9.88 0.14
C ILE A 6 -8.64 8.44 -0.33
N GLU A 7 -9.84 8.12 -0.82
CA GLU A 7 -10.13 6.78 -1.35
C GLU A 7 -9.25 6.43 -2.55
N GLN A 8 -9.04 7.37 -3.46
CA GLN A 8 -8.14 7.19 -4.60
C GLN A 8 -6.69 6.97 -4.14
N LEU A 9 -6.17 7.82 -3.24
CA LEU A 9 -4.81 7.67 -2.71
C LEU A 9 -4.63 6.31 -2.02
N LEU A 10 -5.59 5.90 -1.19
CA LEU A 10 -5.54 4.61 -0.51
C LEU A 10 -5.55 3.43 -1.51
N SER A 11 -6.33 3.53 -2.58
CA SER A 11 -6.32 2.53 -3.66
C SER A 11 -4.95 2.43 -4.32
N LEU A 12 -4.32 3.56 -4.67
CA LEU A 12 -2.99 3.58 -5.28
C LEU A 12 -1.93 2.96 -4.36
N VAL A 13 -1.97 3.29 -3.06
CA VAL A 13 -1.10 2.67 -2.05
C VAL A 13 -1.31 1.16 -2.00
N GLY A 14 -2.56 0.69 -1.99
CA GLY A 14 -2.89 -0.74 -1.98
C GLY A 14 -2.40 -1.49 -3.22
N GLU A 15 -2.56 -0.89 -4.39
CA GLU A 15 -2.07 -1.42 -5.66
C GLU A 15 -0.54 -1.49 -5.69
N ARG A 16 0.14 -0.45 -5.21
CA ARG A 16 1.61 -0.41 -5.11
C ARG A 16 2.14 -1.51 -4.19
N LEU A 17 1.55 -1.68 -3.00
CA LEU A 17 1.92 -2.76 -2.07
C LEU A 17 1.75 -4.15 -2.70
N LYS A 18 0.65 -4.37 -3.41
CA LYS A 18 0.37 -5.62 -4.12
C LYS A 18 1.37 -5.89 -5.24
N ALA A 19 1.75 -4.86 -6.00
CA ALA A 19 2.75 -4.96 -7.06
C ALA A 19 4.12 -5.33 -6.49
N LEU A 20 4.57 -4.65 -5.43
CA LEU A 20 5.84 -4.92 -4.76
C LEU A 20 5.89 -6.33 -4.16
N ARG A 21 4.80 -6.76 -3.51
CA ARG A 21 4.69 -8.14 -3.02
C ARG A 21 4.89 -9.16 -4.14
N LYS A 22 4.21 -8.98 -5.27
CA LYS A 22 4.34 -9.88 -6.43
C LYS A 22 5.75 -9.85 -7.02
N ALA A 23 6.37 -8.67 -7.10
CA ALA A 23 7.75 -8.52 -7.57
C ALA A 23 8.76 -9.27 -6.69
N LYS A 24 8.48 -9.38 -5.38
CA LYS A 24 9.24 -10.22 -4.44
C LYS A 24 8.96 -11.73 -4.54
N GLY A 25 8.11 -12.17 -5.47
CA GLY A 25 7.80 -13.60 -5.68
C GLY A 25 6.66 -14.14 -4.81
N TYR A 26 6.00 -13.29 -4.01
CA TYR A 26 4.86 -13.72 -3.22
C TYR A 26 3.58 -13.70 -4.04
N SER A 27 3.03 -14.87 -4.37
CA SER A 27 1.72 -15.00 -5.02
C SER A 27 0.56 -14.78 -4.04
N ASN A 28 0.74 -15.14 -2.77
CA ASN A 28 -0.26 -15.04 -1.70
C ASN A 28 0.10 -13.93 -0.67
N TYR A 29 -0.84 -13.01 -0.42
CA TYR A 29 -0.68 -11.95 0.58
C TYR A 29 -0.60 -12.49 2.02
N GLU A 30 -1.23 -13.64 2.30
CA GLU A 30 -1.19 -14.25 3.63
C GLU A 30 0.18 -14.83 3.95
N GLN A 31 0.86 -15.37 2.94
CA GLN A 31 2.22 -15.88 3.07
C GLN A 31 3.18 -14.71 3.35
N PHE A 32 3.13 -13.65 2.55
CA PHE A 32 3.92 -12.44 2.79
C PHE A 32 3.71 -11.90 4.20
N ALA A 33 2.45 -11.76 4.62
CA ALA A 33 2.12 -11.24 5.93
C ALA A 33 2.63 -12.14 7.07
N TYR A 34 2.50 -13.47 6.92
CA TYR A 34 3.00 -14.42 7.91
C TYR A 34 4.52 -14.37 8.06
N GLU A 35 5.27 -14.41 6.95
CA GLU A 35 6.73 -14.39 6.97
C GLU A 35 7.30 -13.08 7.54
N ASN A 36 6.58 -11.97 7.35
CA ASN A 36 7.01 -10.65 7.81
C ASN A 36 6.36 -10.23 9.14
N ASN A 37 5.73 -11.16 9.87
CA ASN A 37 5.05 -10.89 11.15
C ASN A 37 4.00 -9.76 11.10
N ILE A 38 3.31 -9.62 9.98
CA ILE A 38 2.20 -8.69 9.77
C ILE A 38 0.89 -9.47 9.94
N GLY A 39 -0.12 -8.86 10.57
CA GLY A 39 -1.44 -9.47 10.67
C GLY A 39 -2.03 -9.73 9.27
N ARG A 40 -2.28 -11.00 8.92
CA ARG A 40 -2.77 -11.40 7.58
C ARG A 40 -4.01 -10.63 7.12
N ALA A 41 -5.00 -10.52 8.01
CA ALA A 41 -6.23 -9.77 7.73
C ALA A 41 -5.98 -8.26 7.58
N GLN A 42 -4.99 -7.71 8.28
CA GLN A 42 -4.63 -6.30 8.19
C GLN A 42 -3.91 -6.00 6.87
N TYR A 43 -2.94 -6.82 6.49
CA TYR A 43 -2.24 -6.69 5.23
C TYR A 43 -3.18 -6.84 4.02
N GLY A 44 -4.10 -7.81 4.07
CA GLY A 44 -5.11 -7.97 3.03
C GLY A 44 -6.08 -6.79 2.89
N ARG A 45 -6.29 -5.99 3.95
CA ARG A 45 -7.05 -4.73 3.86
C ARG A 45 -6.24 -3.62 3.20
N TYR A 46 -4.93 -3.56 3.48
CA TYR A 46 -4.03 -2.58 2.85
C TYR A 46 -4.00 -2.73 1.34
N GLU A 47 -3.88 -3.95 0.81
CA GLU A 47 -3.92 -4.20 -0.64
C GLU A 47 -5.28 -3.88 -1.29
N LYS A 48 -6.33 -3.68 -0.50
CA LYS A 48 -7.68 -3.26 -0.97
C LYS A 48 -7.94 -1.77 -0.80
N GLY A 49 -6.93 -0.98 -0.41
CA GLY A 49 -7.07 0.46 -0.19
C GLY A 49 -7.78 0.83 1.12
N SER A 50 -7.61 0.04 2.18
CA SER A 50 -8.03 0.48 3.51
C SER A 50 -7.06 1.51 4.07
N ASP A 51 -7.58 2.42 4.90
CA ASP A 51 -6.76 3.33 5.69
C ASP A 51 -5.71 2.59 6.54
N LEU A 52 -4.53 3.19 6.66
CA LEU A 52 -3.41 2.66 7.42
C LEU A 52 -2.62 3.79 8.07
N ARG A 53 -2.10 3.50 9.27
CA ARG A 53 -1.19 4.42 9.95
C ARG A 53 0.14 4.46 9.19
N LEU A 54 0.78 5.62 9.15
CA LEU A 54 2.10 5.78 8.52
C LEU A 54 3.15 4.83 9.12
N SER A 55 3.08 4.56 10.44
CA SER A 55 3.95 3.57 11.09
C SER A 55 3.69 2.14 10.63
N SER A 56 2.45 1.79 10.28
CA SER A 56 2.11 0.50 9.68
C SER A 56 2.66 0.41 8.25
N LEU A 57 2.52 1.48 7.46
CA LEU A 57 3.12 1.55 6.12
C LEU A 57 4.63 1.33 6.21
N PHE A 58 5.31 2.06 7.09
CA PHE A 58 6.77 1.97 7.23
C PHE A 58 7.24 0.55 7.59
N ARG A 59 6.54 -0.14 8.49
CA ARG A 59 6.85 -1.56 8.82
C ARG A 59 6.71 -2.48 7.62
N VAL A 60 5.68 -2.27 6.79
CA VAL A 60 5.49 -3.03 5.55
C VAL A 60 6.62 -2.73 4.55
N LEU A 61 7.01 -1.46 4.40
CA LEU A 61 8.13 -1.08 3.53
C LEU A 61 9.46 -1.68 4.00
N GLN A 62 9.71 -1.73 5.30
CA GLN A 62 10.89 -2.40 5.86
C GLN A 62 10.88 -3.91 5.56
N ALA A 63 9.75 -4.59 5.71
CA ALA A 63 9.58 -5.99 5.29
C ALA A 63 9.82 -6.17 3.76
N MET A 64 9.49 -5.15 2.99
CA MET A 64 9.74 -5.10 1.55
C MET A 64 11.13 -4.56 1.18
N ASP A 65 12.00 -4.25 2.13
CA ASP A 65 13.34 -3.69 1.87
C ASP A 65 13.31 -2.54 0.85
N ILE A 66 12.31 -1.65 0.98
CA ILE A 66 12.08 -0.53 0.07
C ILE A 66 12.04 0.77 0.87
N SER A 67 12.66 1.83 0.33
CA SER A 67 12.58 3.15 0.94
C SER A 67 11.22 3.81 0.67
N PRO A 68 10.77 4.75 1.51
CA PRO A 68 9.57 5.54 1.20
C PRO A 68 9.68 6.29 -0.13
N ALA A 69 10.88 6.78 -0.49
CA ALA A 69 11.10 7.48 -1.75
C ALA A 69 10.83 6.57 -2.96
N ASP A 70 11.39 5.36 -2.96
CA ASP A 70 11.19 4.38 -4.04
C ASP A 70 9.74 3.86 -4.08
N PHE A 71 9.09 3.79 -2.91
CA PHE A 71 7.69 3.41 -2.83
C PHE A 71 6.80 4.41 -3.58
N PHE A 72 6.98 5.71 -3.34
CA PHE A 72 6.17 6.79 -3.93
C PHE A 72 6.63 7.26 -5.32
N ALA A 73 7.78 6.77 -5.81
CA ALA A 73 8.32 7.16 -7.12
C ALA A 73 7.54 6.60 -8.32
N GLU A 74 6.65 5.61 -8.13
CA GLU A 74 5.92 4.95 -9.21
C GLU A 74 4.53 4.53 -8.74
N GLY A 75 3.53 4.64 -9.62
CA GLY A 75 2.14 4.25 -9.34
C GLY A 75 1.29 5.37 -8.75
N PHE A 76 1.80 6.61 -8.76
CA PHE A 76 1.13 7.82 -8.26
C PHE A 76 0.94 8.90 -9.34
N GLU A 77 1.05 8.52 -10.61
CA GLU A 77 1.01 9.43 -11.79
C GLU A 77 -0.40 9.95 -12.13
N SER A 78 -1.45 9.32 -11.59
CA SER A 78 -2.81 9.79 -11.83
C SER A 78 -3.02 11.11 -11.08
N PRO A 79 -3.45 12.20 -11.75
CA PRO A 79 -3.82 13.39 -11.04
C PRO A 79 -4.93 13.02 -10.05
N LEU A 80 -4.66 13.20 -8.76
CA LEU A 80 -5.74 13.41 -7.80
C LEU A 80 -6.63 14.51 -8.40
N PRO A 81 -7.97 14.37 -8.38
CA PRO A 81 -8.84 15.38 -8.95
C PRO A 81 -8.42 16.75 -8.40
N PRO A 82 -8.29 17.78 -9.26
CA PRO A 82 -7.78 19.07 -8.85
C PRO A 82 -8.58 19.55 -7.64
N THR A 83 -7.88 20.08 -6.63
CA THR A 83 -8.50 20.69 -5.46
C THR A 83 -9.60 21.63 -5.92
N PRO A 84 -10.86 21.46 -5.47
CA PRO A 84 -11.84 22.52 -5.68
C PRO A 84 -11.29 23.77 -4.98
N ASN A 85 -11.08 24.83 -5.77
CA ASN A 85 -10.81 26.18 -5.28
C ASN A 85 -11.88 26.63 -4.29
#